data_AF-G9ZJ75-F1
#
_entry.id   AF-G9ZJ75-F1
#
_cell.length_a   1.000
_cell.length_b   1.000
_cell.length_c   1.000
_cell.angle_alpha   90.00
_cell.angle_beta   90.00
_cell.angle_gamma   90.00
#
_symmetry.space_group_name_H-M   'P 1'
#
loop_
_entity.id
_entity.type
_entity.pdbx_description
1 polymer ?
#
loop_
_entity_poly.entity_id
_entity_poly.type
_entity_poly.pdbx_seq_one_letter_code
_entity_poly.pdbx_strand_id
1 'polypeptide(L)'
;MLSLINRGQIKLQDFVQEASGAVSLKAEARKLLFQSLQAKKQEKIVHPFLGEEVEIGLLPYIQAMLLTRHLRGDLAEYPPFLMR
;
A
#
# COMPACT_ATOMS: atom_id res chain seq x y z
N MET A 1 4.65 -1.70 6.09
CA MET A 1 5.12 -3.05 6.51
C MET A 1 6.51 -2.97 7.10
N LEU A 2 7.54 -2.53 6.36
CA LEU A 2 8.90 -2.38 6.93
C LEU A 2 8.94 -1.47 8.18
N SER A 3 8.13 -0.41 8.18
CA SER A 3 7.96 0.48 9.34
C SER A 3 7.53 -0.24 10.62
N LEU A 4 6.66 -1.26 10.54
CA LEU A 4 6.19 -2.02 11.70
C LEU A 4 7.31 -2.86 12.32
N ILE A 5 8.21 -3.39 11.49
CA ILE A 5 9.38 -4.14 11.92
C ILE A 5 10.41 -3.18 12.53
N ASN A 6 10.74 -2.09 11.83
CA ASN A 6 11.73 -1.10 12.28
C ASN A 6 11.32 -0.44 13.61
N ARG A 7 10.03 -0.26 13.86
CA ARG A 7 9.48 0.28 15.11
C ARG A 7 9.26 -0.79 16.19
N GLY A 8 9.61 -2.05 15.92
CA GLY A 8 9.44 -3.17 16.84
C GLY A 8 7.98 -3.50 17.17
N GLN A 9 7.03 -3.07 16.34
CA GLN A 9 5.59 -3.32 16.49
C GLN A 9 5.19 -4.74 16.05
N ILE A 10 5.99 -5.36 15.16
CA ILE A 10 5.93 -6.78 14.83
C ILE A 10 7.31 -7.37 15.12
N LYS A 11 7.35 -8.46 15.88
CA LYS A 11 8.57 -9.14 16.35
C LYS A 11 8.55 -10.63 15.99
N LEU A 12 9.68 -11.31 16.14
CA LEU A 12 9.79 -12.77 15.90
C LEU A 12 8.75 -13.58 16.66
N GLN A 13 8.43 -13.19 17.90
CA GLN A 13 7.41 -13.85 18.73
C GLN A 13 5.97 -13.76 18.19
N ASP A 14 5.71 -12.90 17.21
CA ASP A 14 4.39 -12.71 16.61
C ASP A 14 4.08 -13.70 15.48
N PHE A 15 5.06 -14.55 15.15
CA PHE A 15 4.94 -15.60 14.16
C PHE A 15 4.76 -16.96 14.83
N VAL A 16 4.04 -17.85 14.15
CA VAL A 16 3.87 -19.25 14.52
C VAL A 16 4.39 -20.07 13.35
N GLN A 17 5.34 -20.95 13.62
CA GLN A 17 5.81 -21.94 12.66
C GLN A 17 5.10 -23.26 12.93
N GLU A 18 4.44 -23.79 11.91
CA GLU A 18 3.76 -25.07 11.95
C GLU A 18 4.72 -26.21 11.62
N ALA A 19 4.38 -27.44 12.03
CA ALA A 19 5.19 -28.63 11.74
C ALA A 19 5.36 -28.88 10.22
N SER A 20 4.44 -28.38 9.41
CA SER A 20 4.49 -28.39 7.94
C SER A 20 5.55 -27.44 7.35
N GLY A 21 6.17 -26.59 8.17
CA GLY A 21 7.05 -25.50 7.74
C GLY A 21 6.31 -24.21 7.39
N ALA A 22 4.97 -24.19 7.44
CA ALA A 22 4.20 -22.97 7.24
C ALA A 22 4.49 -21.94 8.35
N VAL A 23 4.57 -20.65 7.99
CA VAL A 23 4.74 -19.56 8.95
C VAL A 23 3.53 -18.64 8.85
N SER A 24 2.84 -18.45 9.98
CA SER A 24 1.65 -17.60 10.06
C SER A 24 1.81 -16.51 11.13
N LEU A 25 1.10 -15.40 10.94
CA LEU A 25 1.01 -14.33 11.94
C LEU A 25 -0.07 -14.66 12.97
N LYS A 26 0.27 -14.46 14.25
CA LYS A 26 -0.70 -14.48 15.35
C LYS A 26 -1.83 -13.47 15.10
N ALA A 27 -3.02 -13.76 15.63
CA ALA A 27 -4.22 -12.95 15.39
C ALA A 27 -4.03 -11.47 15.74
N GLU A 28 -3.40 -11.17 16.88
CA GLU A 28 -3.15 -9.79 17.33
C GLU A 28 -2.20 -9.02 16.39
N ALA A 29 -1.08 -9.64 16.00
CA ALA A 29 -0.13 -9.03 15.08
C ALA A 29 -0.73 -8.85 13.68
N ARG A 30 -1.59 -9.78 13.25
CA ARG A 30 -2.34 -9.67 12.00
C ARG A 30 -3.34 -8.51 12.04
N LYS A 31 -4.06 -8.33 13.15
CA LYS A 31 -4.96 -7.20 13.36
C LYS A 31 -4.21 -5.87 13.30
N LEU A 32 -3.08 -5.77 13.99
CA LEU A 32 -2.20 -4.60 13.96
C LEU A 32 -1.71 -4.29 12.55
N LEU A 33 -1.30 -5.31 11.79
CA LEU A 33 -0.88 -5.18 10.40
C LEU A 33 -2.01 -4.58 9.54
N PHE A 34 -3.22 -5.13 9.63
CA PHE A 34 -4.36 -4.62 8.87
C PHE A 34 -4.76 -3.20 9.27
N GLN A 35 -4.75 -2.87 10.56
CA GLN A 35 -4.99 -1.51 11.05
C GLN A 35 -3.96 -0.53 10.49
N SER A 36 -2.68 -0.88 10.52
CA SER A 36 -1.61 -0.04 9.97
C SER A 36 -1.73 0.13 8.46
N LEU A 37 -2.07 -0.93 7.73
CA LEU A 37 -2.32 -0.85 6.28
C LEU A 37 -3.52 0.05 5.97
N GLN A 38 -4.60 -0.05 6.75
CA GLN A 38 -5.80 0.76 6.57
C GLN A 38 -5.54 2.24 6.89
N ALA A 39 -4.75 2.52 7.93
CA ALA A 39 -4.30 3.87 8.24
C ALA A 39 -3.41 4.43 7.12
N LYS A 40 -2.47 3.63 6.61
CA LYS A 40 -1.59 4.03 5.51
C LYS A 40 -2.37 4.39 4.24
N LYS A 41 -3.48 3.71 3.96
CA LYS A 41 -4.36 4.04 2.83
C LYS A 41 -5.03 5.41 2.96
N GLN A 42 -5.33 5.84 4.18
CA GLN A 42 -5.97 7.15 4.46
C GLN A 42 -4.98 8.31 4.50
N GLU A 43 -3.67 8.02 4.59
CA GLU A 43 -2.66 9.06 4.49
C GLU A 43 -2.77 9.76 3.13
N LYS A 44 -2.67 11.08 3.16
CA LYS A 44 -2.77 11.92 1.98
C LYS A 44 -1.38 12.27 1.45
N ILE A 45 -1.26 12.29 0.13
CA ILE A 45 -0.07 12.72 -0.60
C ILE A 45 -0.47 13.61 -1.77
N VAL A 46 0.44 14.45 -2.26
CA VAL A 46 0.24 15.16 -3.53
C VAL A 46 0.60 14.22 -4.67
N HIS A 47 -0.35 13.94 -5.57
CA HIS A 47 -0.08 13.08 -6.72
C HIS A 47 0.83 13.82 -7.72
N PRO A 48 2.03 13.29 -8.06
CA PRO A 48 3.06 14.05 -8.77
C PRO A 48 2.64 14.50 -10.18
N PHE A 49 1.74 13.75 -10.83
CA PHE A 49 1.22 14.10 -12.15
C PHE A 49 -0.05 14.98 -12.10
N LEU A 50 -0.90 14.81 -11.08
CA LEU A 50 -2.18 15.56 -11.01
C LEU A 50 -2.01 16.89 -10.28
N GLY A 51 -1.02 17.01 -9.39
CA GLY A 51 -0.84 18.17 -8.52
C GLY A 51 -1.86 18.26 -7.38
N GLU A 52 -2.72 17.24 -7.23
CA GLU A 52 -3.81 17.23 -6.25
C GLU A 52 -3.48 16.39 -5.03
N GLU A 53 -4.04 16.78 -3.87
CA GLU A 53 -3.97 15.98 -2.65
C GLU A 53 -4.93 14.78 -2.75
N VAL A 54 -4.40 13.57 -2.63
CA VAL A 54 -5.14 12.32 -2.74
C VAL A 54 -4.76 11.34 -1.63
N GLU A 55 -5.69 10.49 -1.23
CA GLU A 55 -5.40 9.36 -0.34
C GLU A 55 -4.56 8.30 -1.05
N ILE A 56 -3.55 7.74 -0.36
CA ILE A 56 -2.72 6.64 -0.88
C ILE A 56 -3.58 5.46 -1.36
N GLY A 57 -4.68 5.19 -0.67
CA GLY A 57 -5.63 4.13 -1.03
C GLY A 57 -6.27 4.31 -2.40
N LEU A 58 -6.33 5.53 -2.93
CA LEU A 58 -6.90 5.84 -4.24
C LEU A 58 -5.90 5.74 -5.39
N LEU A 59 -4.60 5.59 -5.12
CA LEU A 59 -3.58 5.51 -6.16
C LEU A 59 -3.85 4.43 -7.21
N PRO A 60 -4.26 3.19 -6.87
CA PRO A 60 -4.58 2.19 -7.88
C PRO A 60 -5.73 2.62 -8.81
N TYR A 61 -6.75 3.28 -8.26
CA TYR A 61 -7.87 3.79 -9.04
C TYR A 61 -7.44 4.92 -9.98
N ILE A 62 -6.65 5.88 -9.48
CA ILE A 62 -6.10 6.98 -10.27
C ILE A 62 -5.23 6.44 -11.43
N GLN A 63 -4.39 5.45 -11.15
CA GLN A 63 -3.53 4.84 -12.16
C GLN A 63 -4.32 4.07 -13.22
N ALA A 64 -5.38 3.35 -12.83
CA ALA A 64 -6.31 2.71 -13.78
C ALA A 64 -7.04 3.74 -14.66
N MET A 65 -7.46 4.87 -14.08
CA MET A 65 -8.07 5.98 -14.82
C MET A 65 -7.09 6.60 -15.83
N LEU A 66 -5.86 6.91 -15.42
CA LEU A 66 -4.82 7.46 -16.31
C LEU A 66 -4.48 6.49 -17.45
N LEU A 67 -4.37 5.20 -17.15
CA LEU A 67 -4.18 4.16 -18.16
C LEU A 67 -5.34 4.12 -19.16
N THR A 68 -6.58 4.19 -18.67
CA THR A 68 -7.77 4.19 -19.53
C THR A 68 -7.77 5.38 -20.49
N ARG A 69 -7.42 6.58 -20.00
CA ARG A 69 -7.30 7.79 -20.83
C ARG A 69 -6.23 7.64 -21.91
N HIS A 70 -5.10 7.02 -21.56
CA HIS A 70 -4.06 6.73 -22.54
C HIS A 70 -4.54 5.74 -23.62
N LEU A 71 -5.19 4.65 -23.23
CA LEU A 71 -5.72 3.65 -24.16
C LEU A 71 -6.80 4.21 -25.11
N ARG A 72 -7.52 5.25 -24.70
CA ARG A 72 -8.52 5.94 -25.54
C ARG A 72 -7.92 7.02 -26.45
N GLY A 73 -6.63 7.34 -26.28
CA GLY A 73 -5.98 8.45 -26.98
C GLY A 73 -6.28 9.84 -26.36
N ASP A 74 -7.02 9.90 -25.26
CA ASP A 74 -7.28 11.15 -24.51
C ASP A 74 -6.02 11.67 -23.80
N LEU A 75 -5.01 10.80 -23.64
CA LEU A 75 -3.73 11.11 -23.02
C LEU A 75 -2.59 10.54 -23.88
N ALA A 76 -1.67 11.41 -24.32
CA ALA A 76 -0.59 11.02 -25.22
C ALA A 76 0.30 9.91 -24.66
N GLU A 77 0.62 9.98 -23.36
CA GLU A 77 1.47 9.01 -22.67
C GLU A 77 0.87 8.65 -21.31
N TYR A 78 1.05 7.41 -20.88
CA TYR A 78 0.65 6.98 -19.54
C TYR A 78 1.73 7.34 -18.49
N PRO A 79 1.45 8.23 -17.52
CA PRO A 79 2.42 8.63 -16.51
C PRO A 79 2.42 7.64 -15.33
N PRO A 80 3.52 6.90 -15.09
CA PRO A 80 3.60 5.98 -13.95
C PRO A 80 3.66 6.76 -12.63
N PHE A 81 3.03 6.23 -11.58
CA PHE A 81 3.19 6.77 -10.24
C PHE A 81 4.58 6.46 -9.68
N LEU A 82 5.36 7.51 -9.39
CA LEU A 82 6.65 7.43 -8.73
C LEU A 82 6.64 8.32 -7.50
N MET A 83 6.69 7.70 -6.31
CA MET A 83 6.85 8.40 -5.04
C MET A 83 8.34 8.67 -4.84
N ARG A 84 8.72 9.96 -4.86
CA ARG A 84 10.08 10.42 -4.53
C ARG A 84 10.19 10.78 -3.06
#